data_AF-A0A1N7SW23-F1
#
_entry.id   AF-A0A1N7SW23-F1
#
_cell.length_a   1.000
_cell.length_b   1.000
_cell.length_c   1.000
_cell.angle_alpha   90.00
_cell.angle_beta   90.00
_cell.angle_gamma   90.00
#
_symmetry.space_group_name_H-M   'P 1'
#
loop_
_entity.id
_entity.type
_entity.pdbx_description
1 polymer ?
#
loop_
_entity_poly.entity_id
_entity_poly.type
_entity_poly.pdbx_seq_one_letter_code
_entity_poly.pdbx_strand_id
1 'polypeptide(L)'
;MTSTSSRANSSPPSFARNLRALGEIVKRQRVSCELNLLDAADYMHLSVSDLSHLEDGQPIDTGKLIKILNELGMVMLVLKKADAIDALSAIGEDIDWPQGTAEPPRPRKQAVSAPASPENTTPTLFVDFDGTLHVGASYIDEHGLITLDSGAPLLEFAPLLVKILEPYPSVEIVLTTSWTRNLPPEKVISFLPSELARRVVATTRSSTARLGYIKDGTDRTYIICTFASNRRLTRWLALDDRAHGIEKFERVPGELQNHFVCLDPSRGISDQRALDRIQEWLVSVHAPRID
;
A
#
# COMPACT_ATOMS: atom_id res chain seq x y z
N MET A 1 37.49 35.81 -7.80
CA MET A 1 36.69 35.53 -6.59
C MET A 1 35.33 35.03 -7.05
N THR A 2 35.18 33.73 -7.12
CA THR A 2 34.00 33.02 -7.64
C THR A 2 33.20 32.49 -6.46
N SER A 3 32.03 33.08 -6.19
CA SER A 3 31.07 32.56 -5.22
C SER A 3 30.22 31.48 -5.87
N THR A 4 30.44 30.24 -5.42
CA THR A 4 29.60 29.07 -5.66
C THR A 4 28.26 29.23 -4.94
N SER A 5 27.17 29.31 -5.69
CA SER A 5 25.80 29.21 -5.16
C SER A 5 25.41 27.73 -5.06
N SER A 6 25.22 27.27 -3.83
CA SER A 6 24.64 25.97 -3.51
C SER A 6 23.15 25.97 -3.88
N ARG A 7 22.79 25.32 -4.99
CA ARG A 7 21.40 24.92 -5.22
C ARG A 7 21.07 23.78 -4.26
N ALA A 8 20.36 24.11 -3.20
CA ALA A 8 19.64 23.13 -2.40
C ALA A 8 18.66 22.39 -3.32
N ASN A 9 18.88 21.10 -3.49
CA ASN A 9 18.02 20.20 -4.24
C ASN A 9 16.82 19.86 -3.33
N SER A 10 15.87 20.79 -3.19
CA SER A 10 14.63 20.52 -2.48
C SER A 10 13.72 19.68 -3.37
N SER A 11 13.34 18.50 -2.90
CA SER A 11 12.25 17.73 -3.51
C SER A 11 11.03 18.64 -3.69
N PRO A 12 10.34 18.58 -4.83
CA PRO A 12 9.18 19.44 -5.07
C PRO A 12 8.10 19.17 -4.01
N PRO A 13 7.34 20.22 -3.61
CA PRO A 13 6.35 20.11 -2.56
C PRO A 13 5.30 19.06 -2.91
N SER A 14 5.05 18.16 -1.96
CA SER A 14 4.14 17.02 -2.10
C SER A 14 2.68 17.35 -1.73
N PHE A 15 2.41 18.58 -1.28
CA PHE A 15 1.09 19.06 -0.86
C PHE A 15 0.61 20.25 -1.70
N ALA A 16 -0.72 20.39 -1.83
CA ALA A 16 -1.36 21.54 -2.47
C ALA A 16 -2.12 22.41 -1.46
N ARG A 17 -1.81 23.71 -1.37
CA ARG A 17 -2.54 24.68 -0.52
C ARG A 17 -3.68 25.41 -1.23
N ASN A 18 -3.71 25.35 -2.56
CA ASN A 18 -4.71 25.98 -3.40
C ASN A 18 -4.79 25.21 -4.73
N LEU A 19 -5.79 25.55 -5.55
CA LEU A 19 -6.01 24.87 -6.83
C LEU A 19 -4.83 25.02 -7.80
N ARG A 20 -4.11 26.14 -7.76
CA ARG A 20 -2.91 26.32 -8.60
C ARG A 20 -1.78 25.36 -8.23
N ALA A 21 -1.50 25.22 -6.93
CA ALA A 21 -0.51 24.25 -6.45
C ALA A 21 -0.95 22.81 -6.76
N LEU A 22 -2.25 22.52 -6.64
CA LEU A 22 -2.82 21.23 -7.00
C LEU A 22 -2.65 20.94 -8.49
N GLY A 23 -2.97 21.90 -9.34
CA GLY A 23 -2.81 21.80 -10.80
C GLY A 23 -1.37 21.52 -11.21
N GLU A 24 -0.40 22.21 -10.60
CA GLU A 24 1.03 21.95 -10.85
C GLU A 24 1.47 20.53 -10.44
N ILE A 25 0.98 20.03 -9.30
CA ILE A 25 1.26 18.66 -8.85
C ILE A 25 0.65 17.65 -9.84
N VAL A 26 -0.62 17.84 -10.22
CA VAL A 26 -1.33 16.99 -11.20
C VAL A 26 -0.60 16.98 -12.54
N LYS A 27 -0.21 18.16 -13.04
CA LYS A 27 0.52 18.32 -14.31
C LYS A 27 1.85 17.59 -14.29
N ARG A 28 2.63 17.76 -13.23
CA ARG A 28 3.92 17.06 -13.07
C ARG A 28 3.74 15.56 -13.01
N GLN A 29 2.71 15.08 -12.30
CA GLN A 29 2.41 13.66 -12.21
C GLN A 29 1.97 13.09 -13.57
N ARG A 30 1.17 13.81 -14.35
CA ARG A 30 0.84 13.37 -15.72
C ARG A 30 2.08 13.31 -16.60
N VAL A 31 2.93 14.34 -16.55
CA VAL A 31 4.17 14.40 -17.35
C VAL A 31 5.16 13.31 -16.93
N SER A 32 5.28 13.00 -15.64
CA SER A 32 6.12 11.88 -15.16
C SER A 32 5.58 10.52 -15.60
N CYS A 33 4.28 10.43 -15.91
CA CYS A 33 3.65 9.26 -16.52
C CYS A 33 3.81 9.22 -18.06
N GLU A 34 4.52 10.19 -18.65
CA GLU A 34 4.76 10.35 -20.10
C GLU A 34 3.49 10.56 -20.94
N LEU A 35 2.40 11.00 -20.32
CA LEU A 35 1.13 11.24 -21.01
C LEU A 35 1.05 12.69 -21.49
N ASN A 36 0.72 12.89 -22.77
CA ASN A 36 0.27 14.20 -23.23
C ASN A 36 -1.18 14.47 -22.75
N LEU A 37 -1.65 15.70 -22.93
CA LEU A 37 -2.94 16.13 -22.37
C LEU A 37 -4.14 15.45 -23.07
N LEU A 38 -4.02 15.15 -24.37
CA LEU A 38 -5.03 14.42 -25.15
C LEU A 38 -5.13 12.97 -24.66
N ASP A 39 -3.99 12.27 -24.60
CA ASP A 39 -3.94 10.86 -24.20
C ASP A 39 -4.47 10.65 -22.77
N ALA A 40 -4.11 11.56 -21.85
CA ALA A 40 -4.59 11.50 -20.48
C ALA A 40 -6.10 11.74 -20.38
N ALA A 41 -6.63 12.71 -21.13
CA ALA A 41 -8.06 12.99 -21.14
C ALA A 41 -8.87 11.82 -21.72
N ASP A 42 -8.41 11.25 -22.83
CA ASP A 42 -9.05 10.09 -23.47
C ASP A 42 -9.05 8.86 -22.54
N TYR A 43 -7.90 8.56 -21.92
CA TYR A 43 -7.76 7.47 -20.95
C TYR A 43 -8.71 7.63 -19.75
N MET A 44 -8.83 8.84 -19.23
CA MET A 44 -9.69 9.14 -18.08
C MET A 44 -11.16 9.33 -18.48
N HIS A 45 -11.53 9.20 -19.76
CA HIS A 45 -12.86 9.57 -20.27
C HIS A 45 -13.31 10.95 -19.79
N LEU A 46 -12.43 11.93 -19.93
CA LEU A 46 -12.65 13.34 -19.57
C LEU A 46 -12.43 14.23 -20.79
N SER A 47 -12.91 15.47 -20.73
CA SER A 47 -12.54 16.44 -21.74
C SER A 47 -11.11 16.95 -21.50
N VAL A 48 -10.39 17.22 -22.58
CA VAL A 48 -9.08 17.90 -22.57
C VAL A 48 -9.16 19.21 -21.77
N SER A 49 -10.27 19.92 -21.89
CA SER A 49 -10.53 21.15 -21.13
C SER A 49 -10.63 20.92 -19.62
N ASP A 50 -11.23 19.82 -19.15
CA ASP A 50 -11.33 19.53 -17.71
C ASP A 50 -9.93 19.33 -17.10
N LEU A 51 -9.08 18.60 -17.81
CA LEU A 51 -7.71 18.33 -17.36
C LEU A 51 -6.84 19.58 -17.44
N SER A 52 -6.90 20.34 -18.54
CA SER A 52 -6.19 21.61 -18.68
C SER A 52 -6.62 22.63 -17.62
N HIS A 53 -7.92 22.76 -17.36
CA HIS A 53 -8.44 23.65 -16.33
C HIS A 53 -7.89 23.31 -14.95
N LEU A 54 -7.89 22.02 -14.58
CA LEU A 54 -7.30 21.61 -13.30
C LEU A 54 -5.81 21.95 -13.25
N GLU A 55 -5.05 21.64 -14.30
CA GLU A 55 -3.61 21.91 -14.37
C GLU A 55 -3.26 23.40 -14.29
N ASP A 56 -4.14 24.26 -14.81
CA ASP A 56 -4.01 25.72 -14.75
C ASP A 56 -4.54 26.31 -13.42
N GLY A 57 -5.01 25.46 -12.51
CA GLY A 57 -5.52 25.84 -11.19
C GLY A 57 -6.93 26.43 -11.20
N GLN A 58 -7.71 26.15 -12.24
CA GLN A 58 -9.12 26.52 -12.34
C GLN A 58 -10.00 25.51 -11.58
N PRO A 59 -11.16 25.95 -11.07
CA PRO A 59 -12.10 25.06 -10.42
C PRO A 59 -12.67 24.06 -11.42
N ILE A 60 -12.79 22.80 -10.99
CA ILE A 60 -13.46 21.73 -11.71
C ILE A 60 -14.45 21.03 -10.78
N ASP A 61 -15.34 20.24 -11.37
CA ASP A 61 -16.24 19.38 -10.61
C ASP A 61 -15.47 18.43 -9.68
N THR A 62 -15.96 18.25 -8.45
CA THR A 62 -15.28 17.43 -7.43
C THR A 62 -15.23 15.95 -7.82
N GLY A 63 -16.25 15.44 -8.51
CA GLY A 63 -16.24 14.07 -9.02
C GLY A 63 -15.14 13.88 -10.07
N LYS A 64 -14.99 14.84 -10.99
CA LYS A 64 -13.89 14.84 -11.97
C LYS A 64 -12.52 14.95 -11.29
N LEU A 65 -12.39 15.80 -10.27
CA LEU A 65 -11.14 15.93 -9.52
C LEU A 65 -10.71 14.61 -8.88
N ILE A 66 -11.62 13.96 -8.15
CA ILE A 66 -11.34 12.67 -7.50
C ILE A 66 -10.95 11.63 -8.56
N LYS A 67 -11.64 11.60 -9.70
CA LYS A 67 -11.29 10.71 -10.82
C LYS A 67 -9.88 10.97 -11.33
N ILE A 68 -9.53 12.22 -11.65
CA ILE A 68 -8.19 12.56 -12.16
C ILE A 68 -7.11 12.15 -11.16
N LEU A 69 -7.32 12.41 -9.87
CA LEU A 69 -6.37 12.02 -8.83
C LEU A 69 -6.19 10.50 -8.79
N ASN A 70 -7.28 9.74 -8.74
CA ASN A 70 -7.23 8.27 -8.70
C ASN A 70 -6.53 7.67 -9.94
N GLU A 71 -6.88 8.12 -11.14
CA GLU A 71 -6.31 7.62 -12.40
C GLU A 71 -4.82 7.95 -12.54
N LEU A 72 -4.35 9.05 -11.92
CA LEU A 72 -2.93 9.41 -11.85
C LEU A 72 -2.20 8.80 -10.63
N GLY A 73 -2.88 7.96 -9.84
CA GLY A 73 -2.31 7.31 -8.66
C GLY A 73 -2.04 8.25 -7.48
N MET A 74 -2.81 9.34 -7.39
CA MET A 74 -2.75 10.33 -6.33
C MET A 74 -3.94 10.18 -5.37
N VAL A 75 -3.74 10.54 -4.11
CA VAL A 75 -4.78 10.49 -3.06
C VAL A 75 -4.92 11.88 -2.44
N MET A 76 -6.16 12.29 -2.15
CA MET A 76 -6.47 13.51 -1.42
C MET A 76 -6.80 13.20 0.04
N LEU A 77 -6.14 13.90 0.96
CA LEU A 77 -6.45 13.86 2.40
C LEU A 77 -7.08 15.18 2.85
N VAL A 78 -8.27 15.12 3.44
CA VAL A 78 -8.99 16.31 3.95
C VAL A 78 -8.90 16.32 5.47
N LEU A 79 -8.24 17.33 6.04
CA LEU A 79 -7.97 17.46 7.47
C LEU A 79 -8.47 18.80 8.01
N LYS A 80 -8.67 18.89 9.33
CA LYS A 80 -8.82 20.19 9.99
C LYS A 80 -7.48 20.93 9.92
N LYS A 81 -7.53 22.27 9.84
CA LYS A 81 -6.31 23.11 9.76
C LYS A 81 -5.32 22.85 10.91
N ALA A 82 -5.82 22.58 12.12
CA ALA A 82 -4.98 22.25 13.27
C ALA A 82 -4.24 20.92 13.07
N ASP A 83 -4.96 19.86 12.67
CA ASP A 83 -4.38 18.54 12.44
C ASP A 83 -3.43 18.51 11.23
N ALA A 84 -3.65 19.39 10.26
CA ALA A 84 -2.78 19.53 9.09
C ALA A 84 -1.39 20.09 9.44
N ILE A 85 -1.28 20.94 10.46
CA ILE A 85 0.01 21.45 10.95
C ILE A 85 0.87 20.27 11.43
N ASP A 86 0.30 19.46 12.32
CA ASP A 86 0.99 18.30 12.91
C ASP A 86 1.36 17.27 11.83
N ALA A 87 0.44 17.00 10.88
CA ALA A 87 0.67 16.07 9.78
C ALA A 87 1.80 16.53 8.83
N LEU A 88 1.87 17.83 8.53
CA LEU A 88 2.87 18.40 7.62
C LEU A 88 4.26 18.46 8.29
N SER A 89 4.32 18.79 9.58
CA SER A 89 5.55 18.68 10.37
C SER A 89 6.06 17.24 10.46
N ALA A 90 5.17 16.25 10.59
CA ALA A 90 5.55 14.84 10.66
C ALA A 90 6.20 14.30 9.37
N ILE A 91 5.93 14.91 8.22
CA ILE A 91 6.53 14.55 6.92
C ILE A 91 7.70 15.46 6.53
N GLY A 92 8.19 16.30 7.45
CA GLY A 92 9.34 17.19 7.22
C GLY A 92 9.04 18.40 6.34
N GLU A 93 7.77 18.76 6.16
CA GLU A 93 7.34 19.94 5.43
C GLU A 93 7.11 21.10 6.42
N ASP A 94 8.06 22.03 6.52
CA ASP A 94 7.87 23.26 7.28
C ASP A 94 7.00 24.25 6.47
N ILE A 95 5.85 24.60 7.01
CA ILE A 95 4.87 25.41 6.33
C ILE A 95 4.63 26.71 7.09
N ASP A 96 4.84 27.83 6.41
CA ASP A 96 4.34 29.12 6.86
C ASP A 96 2.89 29.31 6.35
N TRP A 97 1.92 29.27 7.25
CA TRP A 97 0.52 29.57 6.93
C TRP A 97 0.31 31.08 6.97
N PRO A 98 -0.18 31.74 5.90
CA PRO A 98 -0.48 33.17 5.96
C PRO A 98 -1.51 33.43 7.07
N GLN A 99 -1.11 34.29 8.01
CA GLN A 99 -1.87 34.71 9.19
C GLN A 99 -3.12 35.48 8.74
N GLY A 100 -4.28 34.84 8.77
CA GLY A 100 -5.57 35.53 8.80
C GLY A 100 -5.84 35.99 10.23
N THR A 101 -6.25 37.24 10.39
CA THR A 101 -6.48 37.96 11.66
C THR A 101 -7.30 37.17 12.67
N ALA A 102 -6.64 36.40 13.52
CA ALA A 102 -7.18 35.88 14.76
C ALA A 102 -6.02 35.82 15.75
N GLU A 103 -6.23 36.41 16.92
CA GLU A 103 -5.27 36.46 18.03
C GLU A 103 -4.63 35.08 18.24
N PRO A 104 -3.29 35.00 18.41
CA PRO A 104 -2.62 33.72 18.59
C PRO A 104 -3.20 33.01 19.80
N PRO A 105 -3.57 31.72 19.69
CA PRO A 105 -3.99 30.97 20.86
C PRO A 105 -2.82 30.98 21.85
N ARG A 106 -3.11 31.41 23.09
CA ARG A 106 -2.16 31.39 24.21
C ARG A 106 -1.42 30.06 24.20
N PRO A 107 -0.10 30.03 24.50
CA PRO A 107 0.66 28.79 24.52
C PRO A 107 -0.06 27.80 25.43
N ARG A 108 -0.72 26.80 24.83
CA ARG A 108 -1.15 25.64 25.57
C ARG A 108 0.14 25.05 26.11
N LYS A 109 0.20 24.90 27.44
CA LYS A 109 1.17 24.03 28.12
C LYS A 109 1.37 22.83 27.20
N GLN A 110 2.61 22.59 26.78
CA GLN A 110 3.01 21.47 25.92
C GLN A 110 2.05 20.32 26.17
N ALA A 111 1.15 20.09 25.22
CA ALA A 111 0.46 18.84 25.17
C ALA A 111 1.59 17.86 24.89
N VAL A 112 1.97 17.13 25.95
CA VAL A 112 2.82 15.95 25.87
C VAL A 112 2.44 15.26 24.57
N SER A 113 3.43 15.08 23.69
CA SER A 113 3.27 14.36 22.43
C SER A 113 2.30 13.22 22.67
N ALA A 114 1.19 13.20 21.92
CA ALA A 114 0.32 12.03 21.95
C ALA A 114 1.26 10.83 21.75
N PRO A 115 1.26 9.84 22.66
CA PRO A 115 2.18 8.71 22.56
C PRO A 115 1.98 8.09 21.18
N ALA A 116 3.08 7.72 20.54
CA ALA A 116 3.20 7.43 19.11
C ALA A 116 2.36 6.24 18.59
N SER A 117 1.15 5.98 19.05
CA SER A 117 0.53 4.65 19.05
C SER A 117 1.48 3.57 19.62
N PRO A 118 0.99 2.47 20.18
CA PRO A 118 1.86 1.33 20.46
C PRO A 118 2.24 0.61 19.16
N GLU A 119 3.45 0.06 19.08
CA GLU A 119 3.81 -0.84 17.97
C GLU A 119 2.86 -2.05 17.99
N ASN A 120 2.45 -2.51 16.81
CA ASN A 120 1.67 -3.73 16.72
C ASN A 120 2.60 -4.94 16.60
N THR A 121 2.70 -5.69 17.69
CA THR A 121 3.56 -6.88 17.81
C THR A 121 2.82 -8.18 17.50
N THR A 122 1.54 -8.13 17.14
CA THR A 122 0.76 -9.32 16.77
C THR A 122 1.34 -9.92 15.48
N PRO A 123 1.75 -11.21 15.49
CA PRO A 123 2.27 -11.86 14.29
C PRO A 123 1.24 -11.82 13.16
N THR A 124 1.60 -11.20 12.04
CA THR A 124 0.69 -10.98 10.90
C THR A 124 1.25 -11.60 9.63
N LEU A 125 0.49 -12.49 9.00
CA LEU A 125 0.84 -13.10 7.72
C LEU A 125 0.08 -12.40 6.60
N PHE A 126 0.79 -11.88 5.60
CA PHE A 126 0.20 -11.47 4.33
C PHE A 126 0.18 -12.67 3.39
N VAL A 127 -0.99 -12.97 2.81
CA VAL A 127 -1.19 -14.20 2.04
C VAL A 127 -1.88 -13.89 0.71
N ASP A 128 -1.20 -14.22 -0.40
CA ASP A 128 -1.83 -14.34 -1.72
C ASP A 128 -2.43 -15.74 -1.92
N PHE A 129 -3.23 -15.93 -2.96
CA PHE A 129 -3.82 -17.21 -3.35
C PHE A 129 -3.11 -17.76 -4.59
N ASP A 130 -3.09 -16.97 -5.67
CA ASP A 130 -2.47 -17.34 -6.94
C ASP A 130 -0.97 -17.57 -6.73
N GLY A 131 -0.43 -18.66 -7.28
CA GLY A 131 0.98 -19.03 -7.11
C GLY A 131 1.44 -19.24 -5.65
N THR A 132 0.52 -19.25 -4.68
CA THR A 132 0.81 -19.26 -3.24
C THR A 132 0.08 -20.42 -2.55
N LEU A 133 -1.26 -20.34 -2.46
CA LEU A 133 -2.09 -21.40 -1.88
C LEU A 133 -2.56 -22.43 -2.91
N HIS A 134 -2.29 -22.19 -4.19
CA HIS A 134 -2.45 -23.15 -5.27
C HIS A 134 -1.45 -22.86 -6.38
N VAL A 135 -1.24 -23.84 -7.26
CA VAL A 135 -0.40 -23.65 -8.45
C VAL A 135 -1.11 -22.82 -9.51
N GLY A 136 -0.37 -21.88 -10.10
CA GLY A 136 -0.82 -21.10 -11.26
C GLY A 136 -1.65 -19.87 -10.90
N ALA A 137 -2.21 -19.26 -11.93
CA ALA A 137 -3.00 -18.04 -11.85
C ALA A 137 -4.49 -18.33 -12.04
N SER A 138 -5.32 -17.63 -11.26
CA SER A 138 -6.75 -17.64 -11.45
C SER A 138 -7.22 -16.67 -12.53
N TYR A 139 -8.32 -17.06 -13.17
CA TYR A 139 -9.20 -16.19 -13.93
C TYR A 139 -10.56 -16.18 -13.24
N ILE A 140 -11.14 -14.99 -13.06
CA ILE A 140 -12.47 -14.79 -12.48
C ILE A 140 -13.33 -14.17 -13.56
N ASP A 141 -14.41 -14.86 -13.94
CA ASP A 141 -15.35 -14.36 -14.94
C ASP A 141 -16.36 -13.35 -14.36
N GLU A 142 -17.22 -12.82 -15.22
CA GLU A 142 -18.27 -11.86 -14.86
C GLU A 142 -19.32 -12.41 -13.89
N HIS A 143 -19.41 -13.73 -13.74
CA HIS A 143 -20.30 -14.41 -12.80
C HIS A 143 -19.61 -14.78 -11.48
N GLY A 144 -18.32 -14.47 -11.34
CA GLY A 144 -17.52 -14.81 -10.17
C GLY A 144 -17.11 -16.28 -10.11
N LEU A 145 -17.21 -17.02 -11.22
CA LEU A 145 -16.64 -18.35 -11.34
C LEU A 145 -15.12 -18.23 -11.47
N ILE A 146 -14.40 -19.03 -10.71
CA ILE A 146 -12.94 -19.06 -10.75
C ILE A 146 -12.45 -20.31 -11.46
N THR A 147 -11.51 -20.13 -12.38
CA THR A 147 -10.76 -21.20 -13.05
C THR A 147 -9.26 -20.95 -12.89
N LEU A 148 -8.47 -22.01 -12.72
CA LEU A 148 -7.00 -21.92 -12.74
C LEU A 148 -6.45 -22.31 -14.10
N ASP A 149 -5.45 -21.58 -14.59
CA ASP A 149 -4.72 -21.92 -15.81
C ASP A 149 -3.99 -23.26 -15.73
N SER A 150 -3.59 -23.66 -14.51
CA SER A 150 -2.91 -24.90 -14.20
C SER A 150 -3.83 -26.13 -14.21
N GLY A 151 -5.16 -25.92 -14.11
CA GLY A 151 -6.13 -26.99 -13.85
C GLY A 151 -6.03 -27.62 -12.45
N ALA A 152 -5.20 -27.07 -11.55
CA ALA A 152 -5.08 -27.54 -10.18
C ALA A 152 -6.36 -27.26 -9.36
N PRO A 153 -6.57 -27.96 -8.22
CA PRO A 153 -7.65 -27.62 -7.31
C PRO A 153 -7.44 -26.23 -6.67
N LEU A 154 -8.52 -25.46 -6.53
CA LEU A 154 -8.48 -24.18 -5.83
C LEU A 154 -7.98 -24.36 -4.40
N LEU A 155 -6.98 -23.57 -4.04
CA LEU A 155 -6.41 -23.53 -2.69
C LEU A 155 -5.92 -24.90 -2.18
N GLU A 156 -5.39 -25.75 -3.07
CA GLU A 156 -4.87 -27.09 -2.75
C GLU A 156 -3.86 -27.11 -1.59
N PHE A 157 -3.12 -26.03 -1.37
CA PHE A 157 -2.14 -25.90 -0.29
C PHE A 157 -2.70 -25.21 0.96
N ALA A 158 -3.94 -24.73 0.97
CA ALA A 158 -4.53 -24.15 2.19
C ALA A 158 -4.50 -25.11 3.41
N PRO A 159 -4.75 -26.44 3.27
CA PRO A 159 -4.60 -27.38 4.38
C PRO A 159 -3.17 -27.45 4.95
N LEU A 160 -2.14 -27.21 4.13
CA LEU A 160 -0.75 -27.15 4.59
C LEU A 160 -0.55 -25.93 5.49
N LEU A 161 -1.06 -24.76 5.09
CA LEU A 161 -1.00 -23.56 5.92
C LEU A 161 -1.79 -23.73 7.23
N VAL A 162 -2.95 -24.39 7.21
CA VAL A 162 -3.70 -24.74 8.42
C VAL A 162 -2.82 -25.52 9.40
N LYS A 163 -2.16 -26.57 8.92
CA LYS A 163 -1.29 -27.43 9.73
C LYS A 163 -0.12 -26.66 10.34
N ILE A 164 0.52 -25.78 9.57
CA ILE A 164 1.68 -24.99 10.03
C ILE A 164 1.26 -23.97 11.09
N LEU A 165 0.08 -23.37 10.95
CA LEU A 165 -0.43 -22.35 11.88
C LEU A 165 -1.17 -22.93 13.10
N GLU A 166 -1.44 -24.24 13.13
CA GLU A 166 -2.11 -24.91 14.25
C GLU A 166 -1.45 -24.62 15.61
N PRO A 167 -0.11 -24.68 15.77
CA PRO A 167 0.55 -24.37 17.04
C PRO A 167 0.57 -22.87 17.39
N TYR A 168 0.20 -22.00 16.46
CA TYR A 168 0.35 -20.54 16.57
C TYR A 168 -1.00 -19.82 16.42
N PRO A 169 -1.93 -19.95 17.37
CA PRO A 169 -3.30 -19.41 17.26
C PRO A 169 -3.39 -17.89 17.18
N SER A 170 -2.36 -17.16 17.65
CA SER A 170 -2.29 -15.69 17.63
C SER A 170 -1.92 -15.08 16.28
N VAL A 171 -1.55 -15.89 15.28
CA VAL A 171 -1.21 -15.38 13.95
C VAL A 171 -2.46 -14.86 13.25
N GLU A 172 -2.46 -13.58 12.93
CA GLU A 172 -3.46 -12.91 12.09
C GLU A 172 -3.11 -13.04 10.62
N ILE A 173 -4.12 -13.02 9.75
CA ILE A 173 -3.97 -13.07 8.29
C ILE A 173 -4.51 -11.78 7.66
N VAL A 174 -3.74 -11.22 6.75
CA VAL A 174 -4.15 -10.16 5.84
C VAL A 174 -4.10 -10.72 4.42
N LEU A 175 -5.23 -10.71 3.72
CA LEU A 175 -5.26 -11.19 2.35
C LEU A 175 -4.72 -10.13 1.39
N THR A 176 -3.69 -10.49 0.63
CA THR A 176 -3.15 -9.67 -0.46
C THR A 176 -3.71 -10.07 -1.82
N THR A 177 -4.52 -11.12 -1.90
CA THR A 177 -4.92 -11.67 -3.20
C THR A 177 -5.63 -10.71 -4.17
N SER A 178 -5.28 -10.88 -5.45
CA SER A 178 -5.87 -10.19 -6.60
C SER A 178 -7.39 -10.37 -6.68
N TRP A 179 -7.94 -11.46 -6.12
CA TRP A 179 -9.35 -11.81 -6.17
C TRP A 179 -10.24 -10.73 -5.53
N THR A 180 -9.73 -10.00 -4.54
CA THR A 180 -10.45 -8.92 -3.87
C THR A 180 -10.77 -7.73 -4.78
N ARG A 181 -10.16 -7.66 -5.97
CA ARG A 181 -10.54 -6.69 -7.01
C ARG A 181 -11.86 -7.03 -7.69
N ASN A 182 -12.14 -8.31 -7.88
CA ASN A 182 -13.31 -8.80 -8.62
C ASN A 182 -14.41 -9.36 -7.71
N LEU A 183 -14.04 -9.80 -6.50
CA LEU A 183 -14.95 -10.41 -5.53
C LEU A 183 -15.00 -9.62 -4.23
N PRO A 184 -16.18 -9.57 -3.55
CA PRO A 184 -16.28 -9.04 -2.19
C PRO A 184 -15.37 -9.82 -1.21
N PRO A 185 -14.74 -9.16 -0.23
CA PRO A 185 -13.87 -9.81 0.76
C PRO A 185 -14.49 -11.03 1.43
N GLU A 186 -15.77 -10.96 1.77
CA GLU A 186 -16.53 -12.03 2.43
C GLU A 186 -16.58 -13.28 1.55
N LYS A 187 -16.75 -13.09 0.23
CA LYS A 187 -16.75 -14.17 -0.74
C LYS A 187 -15.35 -14.77 -0.89
N VAL A 188 -14.30 -13.94 -0.96
CA VAL A 188 -12.90 -14.40 -1.01
C VAL A 188 -12.56 -15.23 0.22
N ILE A 189 -12.91 -14.73 1.42
CA ILE A 189 -12.69 -15.43 2.70
C ILE A 189 -13.45 -16.76 2.76
N SER A 190 -14.64 -16.84 2.16
CA SER A 190 -15.44 -18.08 2.15
C SER A 190 -14.79 -19.25 1.39
N PHE A 191 -13.78 -19.00 0.56
CA PHE A 191 -13.01 -20.07 -0.09
C PHE A 191 -11.98 -20.71 0.85
N LEU A 192 -11.55 -20.02 1.90
CA LEU A 192 -10.58 -20.56 2.85
C LEU A 192 -11.21 -21.60 3.77
N PRO A 193 -10.43 -22.62 4.20
CA PRO A 193 -10.79 -23.44 5.36
C PRO A 193 -11.11 -22.56 6.57
N SER A 194 -12.08 -22.98 7.38
CA SER A 194 -12.60 -22.21 8.52
C SER A 194 -11.51 -21.74 9.50
N GLU A 195 -10.45 -22.54 9.62
CA GLU A 195 -9.29 -22.38 10.47
C GLU A 195 -8.42 -21.21 10.06
N LEU A 196 -8.34 -20.92 8.75
CA LEU A 196 -7.68 -19.75 8.19
C LEU A 196 -8.63 -18.57 8.11
N ALA A 197 -9.88 -18.80 7.67
CA ALA A 197 -10.89 -17.75 7.51
C ALA A 197 -11.09 -16.94 8.81
N ARG A 198 -11.17 -17.63 9.96
CA ARG A 198 -11.31 -16.98 11.28
C ARG A 198 -10.11 -16.12 11.72
N ARG A 199 -8.95 -16.28 11.06
CA ARG A 199 -7.72 -15.51 11.32
C ARG A 199 -7.62 -14.28 10.41
N VAL A 200 -8.48 -14.17 9.39
CA VAL A 200 -8.44 -13.03 8.47
C VAL A 200 -8.99 -11.78 9.16
N VAL A 201 -8.11 -10.79 9.35
CA VAL A 201 -8.46 -9.52 10.02
C VAL A 201 -8.59 -8.35 9.05
N ALA A 202 -8.07 -8.50 7.83
CA ALA A 202 -8.14 -7.48 6.79
C ALA A 202 -7.85 -8.05 5.39
N THR A 203 -8.12 -7.22 4.39
CA THR A 203 -7.64 -7.41 3.02
C THR A 203 -6.94 -6.12 2.55
N THR A 204 -6.09 -6.20 1.55
CA THR A 204 -5.47 -5.02 0.92
C THR A 204 -6.34 -4.39 -0.17
N ARG A 205 -7.64 -4.71 -0.24
CA ARG A 205 -8.57 -4.23 -1.28
C ARG A 205 -8.63 -2.70 -1.38
N SER A 206 -8.53 -2.01 -0.26
CA SER A 206 -8.56 -0.53 -0.20
C SER A 206 -7.21 0.12 -0.49
N SER A 207 -6.17 -0.66 -0.78
CA SER A 207 -4.84 -0.17 -1.11
C SER A 207 -4.65 -0.18 -2.63
N THR A 208 -4.33 0.98 -3.20
CA THR A 208 -4.02 1.13 -4.63
C THR A 208 -2.56 1.54 -4.77
N ALA A 209 -1.82 0.85 -5.64
CA ALA A 209 -0.45 1.20 -5.93
C ALA A 209 -0.38 2.37 -6.92
N ARG A 210 0.72 3.12 -6.87
CA ARG A 210 1.02 4.16 -7.87
C ARG A 210 1.24 3.50 -9.24
N LEU A 211 0.82 4.16 -10.32
CA LEU A 211 0.96 3.65 -11.68
C LEU A 211 2.40 3.23 -12.03
N GLY A 212 3.41 3.97 -11.54
CA GLY A 212 4.81 3.61 -11.74
C GLY A 212 5.17 2.23 -11.18
N TYR A 213 4.65 1.89 -9.99
CA TYR A 213 4.87 0.57 -9.38
C TYR A 213 4.08 -0.54 -10.07
N ILE A 214 2.93 -0.21 -10.65
CA ILE A 214 2.17 -1.17 -11.49
C ILE A 214 2.95 -1.47 -12.77
N LYS A 215 3.48 -0.43 -13.43
CA LYS A 215 4.24 -0.58 -14.69
C LYS A 215 5.52 -1.37 -14.51
N ASP A 216 6.20 -1.23 -13.36
CA ASP A 216 7.46 -1.93 -13.08
C ASP A 216 7.28 -3.24 -12.29
N GLY A 217 6.03 -3.64 -11.99
CA GLY A 217 5.69 -4.90 -11.33
C GLY A 217 5.98 -4.95 -9.82
N THR A 218 6.19 -3.80 -9.16
CA THR A 218 6.48 -3.71 -7.73
C THR A 218 5.30 -3.24 -6.88
N ASP A 219 4.12 -3.14 -7.49
CA ASP A 219 2.86 -2.73 -6.87
C ASP A 219 2.47 -3.57 -5.65
N ARG A 220 2.66 -4.89 -5.75
CA ARG A 220 2.35 -5.83 -4.67
C ARG A 220 3.16 -5.52 -3.41
N THR A 221 4.47 -5.41 -3.57
CA THR A 221 5.42 -5.11 -2.50
C THR A 221 5.11 -3.75 -1.88
N TYR A 222 4.84 -2.73 -2.71
CA TYR A 222 4.43 -1.41 -2.24
C TYR A 222 3.18 -1.46 -1.35
N ILE A 223 2.15 -2.19 -1.79
CA ILE A 223 0.89 -2.33 -1.04
C ILE A 223 1.13 -2.97 0.32
N ILE A 224 1.91 -4.06 0.38
CA ILE A 224 2.22 -4.77 1.62
C ILE A 224 3.01 -3.86 2.57
N CYS A 225 4.09 -3.23 2.10
CA CYS A 225 4.93 -2.35 2.91
C CYS A 225 4.13 -1.15 3.46
N THR A 226 3.27 -0.56 2.63
CA THR A 226 2.40 0.56 3.02
C THR A 226 1.40 0.12 4.09
N PHE A 227 0.76 -1.04 3.91
CA PHE A 227 -0.18 -1.58 4.89
C PHE A 227 0.52 -1.86 6.23
N ALA A 228 1.67 -2.54 6.21
CA ALA A 228 2.43 -2.87 7.40
C ALA A 228 2.88 -1.61 8.15
N SER A 229 3.36 -0.60 7.42
CA SER A 229 3.80 0.68 7.99
C SER A 229 2.64 1.45 8.63
N ASN A 230 1.51 1.57 7.93
CA ASN A 230 0.33 2.27 8.42
C ASN A 230 -0.25 1.65 9.70
N ARG A 231 -0.10 0.33 9.87
CA ARG A 231 -0.52 -0.41 11.08
C ARG A 231 0.60 -0.64 12.09
N ARG A 232 1.80 -0.12 11.81
CA ARG A 232 2.99 -0.25 12.65
C ARG A 232 3.27 -1.71 13.03
N LEU A 233 3.11 -2.61 12.06
CA LEU A 233 3.39 -4.04 12.24
C LEU A 233 4.90 -4.24 12.36
N THR A 234 5.33 -4.90 13.43
CA THR A 234 6.75 -5.23 13.64
C THR A 234 7.06 -6.69 13.45
N ARG A 235 6.04 -7.55 13.49
CA ARG A 235 6.16 -9.01 13.32
C ARG A 235 5.28 -9.46 12.17
N TRP A 236 5.76 -9.32 10.94
CA TRP A 236 4.98 -9.71 9.77
C TRP A 236 5.82 -10.50 8.76
N LEU A 237 5.15 -11.29 7.93
CA LEU A 237 5.74 -12.04 6.82
C LEU A 237 4.75 -12.06 5.66
N ALA A 238 5.22 -11.89 4.43
CA ALA A 238 4.42 -11.99 3.23
C ALA A 238 4.76 -13.25 2.43
N LEU A 239 3.73 -13.99 2.04
CA LEU A 239 3.78 -15.18 1.20
C LEU A 239 3.12 -14.83 -0.13
N ASP A 240 3.94 -14.63 -1.17
CA ASP A 240 3.48 -14.08 -2.44
C ASP A 240 4.50 -14.44 -3.55
N ASP A 241 4.02 -14.88 -4.71
CA ASP A 241 4.86 -15.18 -5.87
C ASP A 241 5.28 -13.92 -6.65
N ARG A 242 4.61 -12.78 -6.40
CA ARG A 242 4.79 -11.50 -7.13
C ARG A 242 5.38 -10.38 -6.27
N ALA A 243 5.73 -10.64 -5.02
CA ALA A 243 6.33 -9.64 -4.15
C ALA A 243 7.84 -9.45 -4.43
N HIS A 244 8.16 -8.81 -5.56
CA HIS A 244 9.53 -8.48 -5.97
C HIS A 244 9.88 -6.99 -5.74
N GLY A 245 11.14 -6.62 -5.96
CA GLY A 245 11.59 -5.22 -5.88
C GLY A 245 11.61 -4.63 -4.47
N ILE A 246 11.85 -5.49 -3.47
CA ILE A 246 11.83 -5.16 -2.04
C ILE A 246 12.78 -4.00 -1.73
N GLU A 247 13.96 -3.99 -2.36
CA GLU A 247 15.00 -2.99 -2.20
C GLU A 247 14.54 -1.55 -2.47
N LYS A 248 13.48 -1.36 -3.28
CA LYS A 248 12.92 -0.03 -3.56
C LYS A 248 12.17 0.58 -2.37
N PHE A 249 11.76 -0.24 -1.40
CA PHE A 249 10.91 0.16 -0.27
C PHE A 249 11.63 0.08 1.07
N GLU A 250 12.91 -0.32 1.07
CA GLU A 250 13.75 -0.34 2.26
C GLU A 250 14.21 1.07 2.64
N ARG A 251 14.20 1.38 3.94
CA ARG A 251 14.83 2.61 4.47
C ARG A 251 16.33 2.41 4.64
N VAL A 252 16.73 1.19 5.00
CA VAL A 252 18.13 0.76 5.09
C VAL A 252 18.30 -0.59 4.37
N PRO A 253 19.43 -0.82 3.67
CA PRO A 253 19.63 -2.06 2.93
C PRO A 253 19.41 -3.32 3.78
N GLY A 254 18.56 -4.23 3.31
CA GLY A 254 18.22 -5.49 3.95
C GLY A 254 17.13 -5.41 5.03
N GLU A 255 16.56 -4.22 5.31
CA GLU A 255 15.49 -4.04 6.31
C GLU A 255 14.31 -4.98 6.08
N LEU A 256 13.91 -5.18 4.82
CA LEU A 256 12.70 -5.90 4.46
C LEU A 256 12.97 -7.32 3.98
N GLN A 257 14.23 -7.69 3.78
CA GLN A 257 14.62 -9.00 3.25
C GLN A 257 14.06 -10.19 4.05
N ASN A 258 13.83 -10.00 5.35
CA ASN A 258 13.28 -11.03 6.24
C ASN A 258 11.76 -11.03 6.37
N HIS A 259 11.07 -10.11 5.70
CA HIS A 259 9.63 -9.94 5.75
C HIS A 259 8.90 -10.55 4.54
N PHE A 260 9.63 -11.06 3.55
CA PHE A 260 9.03 -11.65 2.34
C PHE A 260 9.57 -13.06 2.09
N VAL A 261 8.68 -13.95 1.67
CA VAL A 261 9.00 -15.24 1.07
C VAL A 261 8.49 -15.21 -0.36
N CYS A 262 9.40 -14.99 -1.31
CA CYS A 262 9.08 -15.04 -2.73
C CYS A 262 8.85 -16.50 -3.14
N LEU A 263 7.63 -16.82 -3.56
CA LEU A 263 7.24 -18.19 -3.89
C LEU A 263 7.47 -18.49 -5.37
N ASP A 264 7.76 -19.76 -5.66
CA ASP A 264 7.68 -20.27 -7.03
C ASP A 264 6.21 -20.58 -7.34
N PRO A 265 5.58 -19.94 -8.34
CA PRO A 265 4.16 -20.13 -8.63
C PRO A 265 3.79 -21.55 -9.08
N SER A 266 4.78 -22.39 -9.45
CA SER A 266 4.58 -23.81 -9.77
C SER A 266 4.55 -24.72 -8.53
N ARG A 267 4.91 -24.19 -7.35
CA ARG A 267 4.99 -24.94 -6.08
C ARG A 267 4.24 -24.26 -4.94
N GLY A 268 4.01 -22.95 -5.03
CA GLY A 268 3.45 -22.14 -3.96
C GLY A 268 4.15 -22.38 -2.63
N ILE A 269 3.36 -22.42 -1.54
CA ILE A 269 3.88 -22.69 -0.20
C ILE A 269 4.35 -24.13 0.00
N SER A 270 4.13 -25.04 -0.95
CA SER A 270 4.58 -26.43 -0.82
C SER A 270 6.08 -26.59 -1.09
N ASP A 271 6.78 -25.54 -1.49
CA ASP A 271 8.24 -25.53 -1.58
C ASP A 271 8.86 -25.69 -0.18
N GLN A 272 9.74 -26.68 0.00
CA GLN A 272 10.39 -26.94 1.29
C GLN A 272 11.14 -25.71 1.83
N ARG A 273 11.79 -24.91 0.98
CA ARG A 273 12.49 -23.69 1.43
C ARG A 273 11.50 -22.64 1.93
N ALA A 274 10.33 -22.54 1.31
CA ALA A 274 9.28 -21.65 1.78
C ALA A 274 8.75 -22.12 3.14
N LEU A 275 8.50 -23.42 3.29
CA LEU A 275 8.07 -24.03 4.55
C LEU A 275 9.07 -23.79 5.67
N ASP A 276 10.36 -24.02 5.42
CA ASP A 276 11.44 -23.79 6.38
C ASP A 276 11.45 -22.31 6.80
N ARG A 277 11.34 -21.39 5.84
CA ARG A 277 11.35 -19.94 6.12
C ARG A 277 10.13 -19.47 6.91
N ILE A 278 8.95 -20.03 6.63
CA ILE A 278 7.72 -19.77 7.39
C ILE A 278 7.89 -20.27 8.82
N GLN A 279 8.41 -21.49 8.99
CA GLN A 279 8.62 -22.09 10.31
C GLN A 279 9.65 -21.31 11.13
N GLU A 280 10.76 -20.89 10.53
CA GLU A 280 11.76 -20.04 11.16
C GLU A 280 11.16 -18.71 11.65
N TRP A 281 10.34 -18.07 10.81
CA TRP A 281 9.65 -16.84 11.19
C TRP A 281 8.68 -17.09 12.36
N LEU A 282 7.85 -18.14 12.28
CA LEU A 282 6.90 -18.50 13.35
C LEU A 282 7.59 -18.74 14.68
N VAL A 283 8.70 -19.49 14.69
CA VAL A 283 9.52 -19.72 15.88
C VAL A 283 10.09 -18.41 16.41
N SER A 284 10.65 -17.56 15.54
CA SER A 284 11.25 -16.29 15.92
C SER A 284 10.24 -15.32 16.55
N VAL A 285 9.07 -15.15 15.94
CA VAL A 285 8.06 -14.17 16.41
C VAL A 285 7.31 -14.61 17.66
N HIS A 286 7.39 -15.89 18.04
CA HIS A 286 6.85 -16.45 19.27
C HIS A 286 7.92 -16.78 20.32
N ALA A 287 9.21 -16.55 20.02
CA ALA A 287 10.26 -16.70 21.00
C ALA A 287 10.05 -15.68 22.15
N PRO A 288 10.33 -16.07 23.41
CA PRO A 288 10.32 -15.11 24.52
C PRO A 288 11.32 -14.00 24.23
N ARG A 289 10.97 -12.74 24.51
CA ARG A 289 11.95 -11.65 24.49
C ARG A 289 12.96 -11.95 25.61
N ILE A 290 14.22 -12.10 25.23
CA ILE A 290 15.32 -12.06 26.19
C ILE A 290 15.57 -10.57 26.39
N ASP A 291 15.02 -10.02 27.48
CA ASP A 291 15.27 -8.65 27.93
C ASP A 291 16.67 -8.54 28.57
#